data_AF-A0A8R2ACM5-F1
#
_entry.id   AF-A0A8R2ACM5-F1
#
_cell.length_a   1.000
_cell.length_b   1.000
_cell.length_c   1.000
_cell.angle_alpha   90.00
_cell.angle_beta   90.00
_cell.angle_gamma   90.00
#
_symmetry.space_group_name_H-M   'P 1'
#
loop_
_entity.id
_entity.type
_entity.pdbx_description
1 polymer ?
#
loop_
_entity_poly.entity_id
_entity_poly.type
_entity_poly.pdbx_seq_one_letter_code
_entity_poly.pdbx_strand_id
1 'polypeptide(L)'
;KNHRCTRMCYGNQDLDYDDDHRFTRDFYYLTYGSIQKDVLNYGPIEASFDVYDDFPSYKSGVYQRTPNATKLGGHAVKLIGWGVEEGTPYWLMVNSWNAQWGDNGLFKIRRGTDECRIDSATTAGVPVTN
;
A
#
# COMPACT_ATOMS: atom_id res chain seq x y z
N LYS A 1 -0.74 -7.01 22.74
CA LYS A 1 -0.81 -8.47 22.43
C LYS A 1 -2.05 -9.18 22.98
N ASN A 2 -3.10 -8.47 23.43
CA ASN A 2 -4.41 -9.06 23.78
C ASN A 2 -5.54 -8.18 23.20
N HIS A 3 -5.45 -7.81 21.92
CA HIS A 3 -6.55 -7.08 21.28
C HIS A 3 -7.67 -8.09 21.04
N ARG A 4 -8.82 -7.90 21.69
CA ARG A 4 -10.04 -8.68 21.45
C ARG A 4 -10.92 -7.88 20.49
N CYS A 5 -11.65 -8.57 19.63
CA CYS A 5 -12.71 -7.94 18.86
C CYS A 5 -13.83 -7.55 19.82
N THR A 6 -13.96 -6.25 20.10
CA THR A 6 -15.00 -5.69 20.96
C THR A 6 -15.97 -4.88 20.13
N ARG A 7 -17.27 -5.05 20.38
CA ARG A 7 -18.34 -4.27 19.73
C ARG A 7 -18.54 -2.92 20.42
N MET A 8 -17.48 -2.11 20.44
CA MET A 8 -17.50 -0.76 21.00
C MET A 8 -16.48 0.13 20.29
N CYS A 9 -16.81 1.40 20.10
CA CYS A 9 -15.89 2.38 19.53
C CYS A 9 -14.83 2.82 20.56
N TYR A 10 -13.61 3.06 20.07
CA TYR A 10 -12.50 3.56 20.88
C TYR A 10 -12.45 5.09 20.85
N GLY A 11 -12.20 5.72 22.00
CA GLY A 11 -11.99 7.17 22.12
C GLY A 11 -13.26 8.02 22.12
N ASN A 12 -14.28 7.68 21.32
CA ASN A 12 -15.58 8.35 21.33
C ASN A 12 -16.67 7.36 21.76
N GLN A 13 -17.30 7.61 22.91
CA GLN A 13 -18.36 6.76 23.47
C GLN A 13 -19.77 7.15 22.99
N ASP A 14 -19.91 8.26 22.28
CA ASP A 14 -21.19 8.71 21.71
C ASP A 14 -21.49 8.06 20.35
N LEU A 15 -20.49 7.39 19.75
CA LEU A 15 -20.67 6.63 18.53
C LEU A 15 -21.20 5.24 18.85
N ASP A 16 -22.32 4.88 18.22
CA ASP A 16 -22.79 3.51 18.20
C ASP A 16 -21.89 2.68 17.26
N TYR A 17 -21.44 1.53 17.75
CA TYR A 17 -20.52 0.64 17.03
C TYR A 17 -21.14 0.09 15.74
N ASP A 18 -22.43 -0.25 15.77
CA ASP A 18 -23.10 -0.83 14.61
C ASP A 18 -23.39 0.24 13.54
N ASP A 19 -23.68 1.48 13.95
CA ASP A 19 -23.92 2.61 13.05
C ASP A 19 -22.64 3.17 12.37
N ASP A 20 -21.46 2.99 12.96
CA ASP A 20 -20.18 3.48 12.38
C ASP A 20 -19.62 2.56 11.27
N HIS A 21 -20.24 1.41 11.03
CA HIS A 21 -19.80 0.51 9.96
C HIS A 21 -19.90 1.16 8.57
N ARG A 22 -18.83 1.03 7.79
CA ARG A 22 -18.78 1.40 6.37
C ARG A 22 -18.67 0.15 5.52
N PHE A 23 -19.52 0.05 4.51
CA PHE A 23 -19.63 -1.13 3.66
C PHE A 23 -19.04 -0.90 2.28
N THR A 24 -18.46 -1.96 1.73
CA THR A 24 -17.96 -2.03 0.37
C THR A 24 -18.97 -2.80 -0.48
N ARG A 25 -19.29 -2.28 -1.66
CA ARG A 25 -20.18 -2.94 -2.63
C ARG A 25 -19.48 -4.09 -3.33
N ASP A 26 -18.23 -3.88 -3.72
CA ASP A 26 -17.46 -4.83 -4.51
C ASP A 26 -15.95 -4.69 -4.25
N PHE A 27 -15.19 -5.76 -4.48
CA PHE A 27 -13.72 -5.77 -4.42
C PHE A 27 -13.15 -6.45 -5.66
N TYR A 28 -11.97 -6.02 -6.09
CA TYR A 28 -11.36 -6.54 -7.31
C TYR A 28 -9.84 -6.48 -7.25
N TYR A 29 -9.21 -7.39 -8.00
CA TYR A 29 -7.77 -7.39 -8.24
C TYR A 29 -7.45 -6.62 -9.51
N LEU A 30 -6.28 -5.97 -9.52
CA LEU A 30 -5.82 -5.19 -10.65
C LEU A 30 -4.65 -5.89 -11.34
N THR A 31 -4.59 -5.74 -12.67
CA THR A 31 -3.42 -6.12 -13.47
C THR A 31 -2.53 -4.91 -13.68
N TYR A 32 -1.25 -5.11 -13.98
CA TYR A 32 -0.31 -4.01 -14.26
C TYR A 32 -0.87 -2.92 -15.19
N GLY A 33 -1.56 -3.32 -16.27
CA GLY A 33 -2.13 -2.41 -17.25
C GLY A 33 -3.33 -1.58 -16.74
N SER A 34 -4.00 -2.02 -15.68
CA SER A 34 -5.14 -1.31 -15.10
C SER A 34 -4.79 -0.45 -13.89
N ILE A 35 -3.69 -0.72 -13.18
CA ILE A 35 -3.33 -0.02 -11.92
C ILE A 35 -3.35 1.50 -12.09
N GLN A 36 -2.63 2.05 -13.08
CA GLN A 36 -2.54 3.50 -13.27
C GLN A 36 -3.90 4.13 -13.57
N LYS A 37 -4.71 3.46 -14.40
CA LYS A 37 -6.05 3.93 -14.75
C LYS A 37 -6.97 3.92 -13.53
N ASP A 38 -6.89 2.89 -12.71
CA ASP A 38 -7.70 2.75 -11.50
C ASP A 38 -7.37 3.86 -10.50
N VAL A 39 -6.08 4.02 -10.20
CA VAL A 39 -5.59 5.03 -9.26
C VAL A 39 -5.92 6.45 -9.72
N LEU A 40 -5.86 6.72 -11.03
CA LEU A 40 -6.25 8.02 -11.59
C LEU A 40 -7.74 8.33 -11.40
N ASN A 41 -8.61 7.33 -11.60
CA ASN A 41 -10.06 7.55 -11.65
C ASN A 41 -10.73 7.42 -10.27
N TYR A 42 -10.21 6.54 -9.41
CA TYR A 42 -10.86 6.15 -8.16
C TYR A 42 -10.01 6.41 -6.92
N GLY A 43 -8.74 6.77 -7.10
CA GLY A 43 -7.84 7.12 -6.01
C GLY A 43 -6.99 5.96 -5.50
N PRO A 44 -6.37 6.10 -4.31
CA PRO A 44 -5.40 5.14 -3.81
C PRO A 44 -5.93 3.71 -3.66
N ILE A 45 -5.05 2.73 -3.92
CA ILE A 45 -5.36 1.30 -3.82
C ILE A 45 -4.43 0.59 -2.83
N GLU A 46 -4.78 -0.64 -2.45
CA GLU A 46 -3.88 -1.53 -1.71
C GLU A 46 -2.93 -2.23 -2.68
N ALA A 47 -1.68 -2.36 -2.27
CA ALA A 47 -0.66 -3.11 -2.98
C ALA A 47 0.20 -3.88 -1.99
N SER A 48 0.62 -5.08 -2.35
CA SER A 48 1.48 -5.93 -1.54
C SER A 48 2.77 -6.25 -2.28
N PHE A 49 3.89 -6.39 -1.56
CA PHE A 49 5.17 -6.76 -2.16
C PHE A 49 5.99 -7.64 -1.22
N ASP A 50 6.97 -8.33 -1.79
CA ASP A 50 7.96 -9.08 -1.05
C ASP A 50 8.98 -8.13 -0.41
N VAL A 51 9.07 -8.16 0.92
CA VAL A 51 10.07 -7.38 1.67
C VAL A 51 11.35 -8.18 1.75
N TYR A 52 12.47 -7.53 1.46
CA TYR A 52 13.82 -8.04 1.63
C TYR A 52 14.56 -7.29 2.74
N ASP A 53 15.64 -7.86 3.26
CA ASP A 53 16.41 -7.35 4.39
C ASP A 53 17.09 -5.98 4.17
N ASP A 54 17.22 -5.55 2.93
CA ASP A 54 17.70 -4.21 2.57
C ASP A 54 16.61 -3.13 2.64
N PHE A 55 15.33 -3.47 2.43
CA PHE A 55 14.22 -2.51 2.39
C PHE A 55 14.01 -1.72 3.70
N PRO A 56 14.09 -2.32 4.92
CA PRO A 56 13.93 -1.58 6.16
C PRO A 56 14.89 -0.38 6.31
N SER A 57 16.05 -0.44 5.64
CA SER A 57 17.06 0.61 5.64
C SER A 57 16.82 1.74 4.63
N TYR A 58 15.79 1.63 3.77
CA TYR A 58 15.42 2.64 2.77
C TYR A 58 15.30 4.04 3.38
N LYS A 59 15.80 5.05 2.63
CA LYS A 59 15.76 6.47 3.00
C LYS A 59 15.15 7.36 1.93
N SER A 60 15.50 7.15 0.66
CA SER A 60 15.02 7.96 -0.47
C SER A 60 15.35 7.24 -1.79
N GLY A 61 14.93 7.82 -2.91
CA GLY A 61 15.17 7.28 -4.24
C GLY A 61 14.16 6.23 -4.66
N VAL A 62 14.37 5.58 -5.82
CA VAL A 62 13.56 4.44 -6.26
C VAL A 62 14.17 3.14 -5.75
N TYR A 63 13.51 2.49 -4.80
CA TYR A 63 13.93 1.20 -4.26
C TYR A 63 14.00 0.14 -5.36
N GLN A 64 15.11 -0.58 -5.35
CA GLN A 64 15.39 -1.78 -6.14
C GLN A 64 16.11 -2.74 -5.19
N ARG A 65 15.64 -3.99 -5.14
CA ARG A 65 16.22 -5.01 -4.31
C ARG A 65 17.68 -5.26 -4.72
N THR A 66 18.58 -5.24 -3.75
CA THR A 66 19.97 -5.60 -4.00
C THR A 66 20.10 -7.09 -4.34
N PRO A 67 21.07 -7.49 -5.20
CA PRO A 67 21.15 -8.87 -5.69
C PRO A 67 21.20 -9.93 -4.59
N ASN A 68 21.88 -9.63 -3.47
CA ASN A 68 22.14 -10.55 -2.35
C ASN A 68 21.12 -10.43 -1.21
N ALA A 69 20.06 -9.63 -1.37
CA ALA A 69 19.07 -9.43 -0.32
C ALA A 69 18.28 -10.71 -0.04
N THR A 70 18.00 -10.98 1.24
CA THR A 70 17.22 -12.14 1.69
C THR A 70 15.76 -11.75 1.91
N LYS A 71 14.83 -12.56 1.41
CA LYS A 71 13.39 -12.32 1.59
C LYS A 71 13.03 -12.47 3.07
N LEU A 72 12.38 -11.45 3.64
CA LEU A 72 11.87 -11.43 5.00
C LEU A 72 10.39 -11.84 5.09
N GLY A 73 9.60 -11.56 4.05
CA GLY A 73 8.17 -11.84 4.05
C GLY A 73 7.41 -11.03 3.00
N GLY A 74 6.10 -10.87 3.21
CA GLY A 74 5.25 -9.97 2.44
C GLY A 74 4.77 -8.78 3.28
N HIS A 75 4.51 -7.64 2.65
CA HIS A 75 4.01 -6.44 3.31
C HIS A 75 3.01 -5.70 2.41
N ALA A 76 1.91 -5.24 3.02
CA ALA A 76 0.85 -4.48 2.35
C ALA A 76 1.03 -2.98 2.60
N VAL A 77 0.85 -2.18 1.55
CA VAL A 77 1.05 -0.73 1.52
C VAL A 77 -0.05 -0.07 0.69
N LYS A 78 -0.10 1.26 0.74
CA LYS A 78 -1.06 2.05 -0.04
C LYS A 78 -0.37 2.71 -1.23
N LEU A 79 -0.79 2.36 -2.44
CA LEU A 79 -0.31 2.95 -3.69
C LEU A 79 -1.10 4.21 -3.99
N ILE A 80 -0.42 5.36 -4.07
CA ILE A 80 -1.05 6.68 -4.24
C ILE A 80 -0.71 7.36 -5.57
N GLY A 81 0.25 6.84 -6.33
CA GLY A 81 0.64 7.39 -7.62
C GLY A 81 1.82 6.69 -8.25
N TRP A 82 2.38 7.30 -9.28
CA TRP A 82 3.55 6.83 -10.01
C TRP A 82 4.29 8.01 -10.62
N GLY A 83 5.52 7.76 -11.07
CA GLY A 83 6.30 8.76 -11.79
C GLY A 83 7.52 8.15 -12.45
N VAL A 84 8.44 9.04 -12.81
CA VAL A 84 9.78 8.69 -13.29
C VAL A 84 10.76 9.58 -12.53
N GLU A 85 11.80 8.97 -11.96
CA GLU A 85 12.91 9.66 -11.30
C GLU A 85 14.21 9.21 -11.93
N GLU A 86 14.99 10.15 -12.48
CA GLU A 86 16.27 9.85 -13.14
C GLU A 86 16.17 8.73 -14.20
N GLY A 87 15.07 8.73 -14.96
CA GLY A 87 14.80 7.70 -15.97
C GLY A 87 14.25 6.37 -15.44
N THR A 88 14.09 6.21 -14.12
CA THR A 88 13.53 5.01 -13.49
C THR A 88 12.04 5.20 -13.19
N PRO A 89 11.14 4.44 -13.84
CA PRO A 89 9.71 4.45 -13.50
C PRO A 89 9.47 3.87 -12.10
N TYR A 90 8.58 4.49 -11.33
CA TYR A 90 8.27 4.06 -9.97
C TYR A 90 6.77 4.09 -9.65
N TRP A 91 6.38 3.30 -8.64
CA TRP A 91 5.16 3.48 -7.86
C TRP A 91 5.45 4.31 -6.61
N LEU A 92 4.58 5.27 -6.29
CA LEU A 92 4.64 6.06 -5.06
C LEU A 92 3.73 5.43 -4.00
N MET A 93 4.33 5.09 -2.86
CA MET A 93 3.70 4.29 -1.82
C MET A 93 3.71 5.02 -0.48
N VAL A 94 2.65 4.82 0.29
CA VAL A 94 2.58 5.20 1.71
C VAL A 94 2.77 3.94 2.55
N ASN A 95 3.81 3.95 3.39
CA ASN A 95 4.08 2.88 4.34
C ASN A 95 3.30 3.08 5.65
N SER A 96 3.25 2.05 6.49
CA SER A 96 2.55 2.02 7.78
C SER A 96 3.52 2.01 8.98
N TRP A 97 4.77 2.43 8.78
CA TRP A 97 5.84 2.42 9.78
C TRP A 97 6.23 3.82 10.25
N ASN A 98 5.25 4.68 10.50
CA ASN A 98 5.40 6.09 10.89
C ASN A 98 6.09 7.00 9.84
N ALA A 99 6.08 8.30 10.10
CA ALA A 99 6.62 9.31 9.19
C ALA A 99 8.15 9.46 9.29
N GLN A 100 8.79 8.91 10.32
CA GLN A 100 10.25 8.95 10.49
C GLN A 100 10.96 7.91 9.63
N TRP A 101 10.23 6.94 9.09
CA TRP A 101 10.76 5.93 8.18
C TRP A 101 10.76 6.44 6.72
N GLY A 102 11.79 6.07 5.96
CA GLY A 102 11.88 6.40 4.52
C GLY A 102 11.84 7.90 4.24
N ASP A 103 11.12 8.28 3.19
CA ASP A 103 10.90 9.68 2.81
C ASP A 103 9.58 10.16 3.42
N ASN A 104 9.64 10.58 4.68
CA ASN A 104 8.48 11.08 5.43
C ASN A 104 7.32 10.06 5.56
N GLY A 105 7.64 8.76 5.65
CA GLY A 105 6.69 7.65 5.67
C GLY A 105 6.32 7.11 4.28
N LEU A 106 6.85 7.71 3.22
CA LEU A 106 6.67 7.29 1.84
C LEU A 106 7.90 6.54 1.33
N PHE A 107 7.69 5.81 0.23
CA PHE A 107 8.78 5.26 -0.57
C PHE A 107 8.38 5.16 -2.04
N LYS A 108 9.38 5.03 -2.89
CA LYS A 108 9.22 4.72 -4.31
C LYS A 108 9.79 3.34 -4.56
N ILE A 109 9.11 2.52 -5.34
CA ILE A 109 9.60 1.19 -5.77
C ILE A 109 9.53 1.10 -7.29
N ARG A 110 10.52 0.44 -7.90
CA ARG A 110 10.60 0.30 -9.36
C ARG A 110 9.34 -0.34 -9.93
N ARG A 111 8.80 0.27 -10.99
CA ARG A 111 7.56 -0.13 -11.65
C ARG A 111 7.84 -0.71 -13.04
N GLY A 112 7.05 -1.70 -13.45
CA GLY A 112 7.09 -2.26 -14.81
C GLY A 112 8.11 -3.38 -15.00
N THR A 113 8.69 -3.86 -13.91
CA THR A 113 9.60 -5.02 -13.88
C THR A 113 9.13 -6.09 -12.90
N ASP A 114 7.93 -5.93 -12.33
CA ASP A 114 7.41 -6.73 -11.22
C ASP A 114 8.41 -6.81 -10.05
N GLU A 115 9.07 -5.67 -9.76
CA GLU A 115 10.04 -5.54 -8.66
C GLU A 115 9.38 -6.00 -7.35
N CYS A 116 9.98 -6.99 -6.69
CA CYS A 116 9.40 -7.58 -5.49
C CYS A 116 7.92 -8.01 -5.63
N ARG A 117 7.49 -8.38 -6.83
CA ARG A 117 6.11 -8.78 -7.18
C ARG A 117 5.05 -7.68 -7.05
N ILE A 118 5.46 -6.41 -6.98
CA ILE A 118 4.53 -5.31 -6.73
C ILE A 118 3.51 -5.08 -7.85
N ASP A 119 3.86 -5.42 -9.10
CA ASP A 119 3.01 -5.15 -10.26
C ASP A 119 1.83 -6.14 -10.38
N SER A 120 1.87 -7.23 -9.59
CA SER A 120 0.95 -8.36 -9.67
C SER A 120 0.12 -8.60 -8.40
N ALA A 121 0.30 -7.79 -7.36
CA ALA A 121 -0.36 -7.95 -6.06
C ALA A 121 -1.05 -6.65 -5.63
N THR A 122 -2.11 -6.27 -6.34
CA THR A 122 -2.88 -5.06 -6.07
C THR A 122 -4.38 -5.34 -5.98
N THR A 123 -5.04 -4.71 -5.01
CA THR A 123 -6.46 -4.88 -4.71
C THR A 123 -7.11 -3.53 -4.46
N ALA A 124 -8.35 -3.38 -4.90
CA ALA A 124 -9.17 -2.21 -4.62
C ALA A 124 -10.63 -2.62 -4.42
N GLY A 125 -11.49 -1.64 -4.14
CA GLY A 125 -12.91 -1.88 -3.95
C GLY A 125 -13.74 -0.63 -4.17
N VAL A 126 -15.04 -0.82 -4.32
CA VAL A 126 -16.00 0.27 -4.52
C VAL A 126 -16.82 0.44 -3.24
N PRO A 127 -16.77 1.60 -2.57
CA PRO A 127 -17.59 1.83 -1.39
C PRO A 127 -19.07 1.88 -1.76
N VAL A 128 -19.95 1.54 -0.81
CA VAL A 128 -21.36 1.89 -0.92
C VAL A 128 -21.48 3.41 -0.73
N THR A 129 -22.01 4.10 -1.73
CA THR A 129 -22.35 5.53 -1.65
C THR A 129 -23.86 5.66 -1.48
N ASN A 130 -24.30 6.34 -0.43
CA ASN A 130 -25.70 6.74 -0.25
C ASN A 130 -26.07 7.90 -1.17
#